data_AF-A0A969QWW1-F1
#
_entry.id   AF-A0A969QWW1-F1
#
_cell.length_a   1.000
_cell.length_b   1.000
_cell.length_c   1.000
_cell.angle_alpha   90.00
_cell.angle_beta   90.00
_cell.angle_gamma   90.00
#
_symmetry.space_group_name_H-M   'P 1'
#
loop_
_entity.id
_entity.type
_entity.pdbx_description
1 polymer ?
#
loop_
_entity_poly.entity_id
_entity_poly.type
_entity_poly.pdbx_seq_one_letter_code
_entity_poly.pdbx_strand_id
1 'polypeptide(L)'
;MMLIDQKPMISRYRLKARGSLNAVSKRSSYEGVLIQFDGGFGCIHPWPELGDPPLEKCLADLAGPRRWPIVRRAIRCVEYDRAARVFDESLLMKWKCRSVTRP
;
A
#
# COMPACT_ATOMS: atom_id res chain seq x y z
N MET A 1 -20.79 8.67 -10.31
CA MET A 1 -19.73 9.57 -9.84
C MET A 1 -19.78 9.58 -8.31
N MET A 2 -19.11 8.65 -7.62
CA MET A 2 -19.03 8.69 -6.15
C MET A 2 -17.66 9.22 -5.77
N LEU A 3 -17.60 10.53 -5.53
CA LEU A 3 -16.48 11.18 -4.87
C LEU A 3 -16.56 10.78 -3.39
N ILE A 4 -15.85 9.72 -3.05
CA ILE A 4 -15.76 9.24 -1.67
C ILE A 4 -14.82 10.21 -0.94
N ASP A 5 -15.39 11.28 -0.39
CA ASP A 5 -14.77 12.17 0.61
C ASP A 5 -14.66 11.44 1.96
N GLN A 6 -14.10 10.22 1.95
CA GLN A 6 -13.84 9.48 3.18
C GLN A 6 -12.37 9.65 3.51
N LYS A 7 -12.11 10.21 4.68
CA LYS A 7 -10.76 10.37 5.19
C LYS A 7 -10.13 8.97 5.31
N PRO A 8 -9.00 8.68 4.64
CA PRO A 8 -8.36 7.38 4.78
C PRO A 8 -7.97 7.19 6.24
N MET A 9 -8.28 6.02 6.81
CA MET A 9 -7.77 5.66 8.12
C MET A 9 -6.30 5.24 7.96
N ILE A 10 -5.45 5.80 8.81
CA ILE A 10 -3.99 5.67 8.71
C ILE A 10 -3.48 5.11 10.02
N SER A 11 -2.90 3.91 9.99
CA SER A 11 -2.29 3.26 11.15
C SER A 11 -0.79 3.10 10.92
N ARG A 12 0.02 3.82 11.69
CA ARG A 12 1.49 3.80 11.58
C ARG A 12 2.03 2.58 12.31
N TYR A 13 2.95 1.86 11.69
CA TYR A 13 3.62 0.72 12.31
C TYR A 13 5.13 0.80 12.11
N ARG A 14 5.85 0.15 13.02
CA ARG A 14 7.30 0.04 12.97
C ARG A 14 7.69 -1.42 13.03
N LEU A 15 8.42 -1.89 12.01
CA LEU A 15 8.99 -3.23 11.97
C LEU A 15 10.43 -3.17 12.45
N LYS A 16 10.75 -3.95 13.49
CA LYS A 16 12.13 -4.11 13.96
C LYS A 16 12.70 -5.39 13.35
N ALA A 17 13.72 -5.25 12.52
CA ALA A 17 14.43 -6.38 11.96
C ALA A 17 15.39 -6.98 13.00
N ARG A 18 15.44 -8.31 13.05
CA ARG A 18 16.42 -9.04 13.88
C ARG A 18 17.84 -9.04 13.29
N GLY A 19 17.99 -8.61 12.03
CA GLY A 19 19.25 -8.50 11.29
C GLY A 19 19.12 -7.54 10.09
N SER A 20 20.11 -7.51 9.20
CA SER A 20 20.07 -6.70 7.97
C SER A 20 19.06 -7.28 6.97
N LEU A 21 18.01 -6.54 6.61
CA LEU A 21 17.00 -7.00 5.65
C LEU A 21 17.43 -6.88 4.18
N ASN A 22 18.52 -6.20 3.88
CA ASN A 22 19.11 -6.15 2.55
C ASN A 22 20.63 -5.90 2.64
N ALA A 23 21.34 -6.05 1.52
CA ALA A 23 22.80 -5.83 1.43
C ALA A 23 23.23 -4.37 1.66
N VAL A 24 22.29 -3.42 1.60
CA VAL A 24 22.56 -1.97 1.57
C VAL A 24 22.21 -1.27 2.88
N SER A 25 21.12 -1.66 3.55
CA SER A 25 20.65 -0.98 4.76
C SER A 25 21.25 -1.59 6.02
N LYS A 26 21.87 -0.73 6.83
CA LYS A 26 22.31 -1.04 8.20
C LYS A 26 21.20 -0.79 9.23
N ARG A 27 20.02 -0.33 8.79
CA ARG A 27 18.90 0.05 9.65
C ARG A 27 18.20 -1.20 10.19
N SER A 28 17.90 -1.22 11.48
CA SER A 28 17.17 -2.31 12.15
C SER A 28 15.70 -1.98 12.39
N SER A 29 15.23 -0.80 11.98
CA SER A 29 13.87 -0.32 12.21
C SER A 29 13.31 0.30 10.94
N TYR A 30 12.18 -0.17 10.47
CA TYR A 30 11.53 0.31 9.26
C TYR A 30 10.13 0.78 9.58
N GLU A 31 9.78 1.97 9.11
CA GLU A 31 8.49 2.60 9.39
C GLU A 31 7.62 2.48 8.16
N GLY A 32 6.41 1.98 8.37
CA GLY A 32 5.39 1.89 7.35
C GLY A 32 4.07 2.37 7.88
N VAL A 33 3.10 2.38 6.99
CA VAL A 33 1.74 2.78 7.32
C VAL A 33 0.75 1.86 6.63
N LEU A 34 -0.25 1.45 7.38
CA LEU A 34 -1.42 0.76 6.88
C LEU A 34 -2.48 1.82 6.60
N ILE A 35 -3.02 1.78 5.38
CA ILE A 35 -4.10 2.64 4.94
C ILE A 35 -5.34 1.79 4.77
N GLN A 36 -6.48 2.33 5.19
CA GLN A 36 -7.78 1.75 4.92
C GLN A 36 -8.63 2.81 4.22
N PHE A 37 -9.29 2.38 3.15
CA PHE A 37 -10.20 3.22 2.38
C PHE A 37 -11.40 2.39 1.94
N ASP A 38 -12.59 2.86 2.27
CA ASP A 38 -13.87 2.28 1.83
C ASP A 38 -13.97 0.75 2.06
N GLY A 39 -13.53 0.30 3.23
CA GLY A 39 -13.55 -1.11 3.64
C GLY A 39 -12.41 -1.99 3.13
N GLY A 40 -11.55 -1.49 2.23
CA GLY A 40 -10.35 -2.19 1.79
C GLY A 40 -9.08 -1.72 2.51
N PHE A 41 -8.05 -2.56 2.50
CA PHE A 41 -6.77 -2.31 3.17
C PHE A 41 -5.59 -2.31 2.19
N GLY A 42 -4.60 -1.48 2.47
CA GLY A 42 -3.33 -1.42 1.73
C GLY A 42 -2.21 -0.91 2.63
N CYS A 43 -0.97 -1.09 2.20
CA CYS A 43 0.20 -0.64 2.97
C CYS A 43 1.13 0.22 2.12
N ILE A 44 1.78 1.17 2.78
CA ILE A 44 2.88 1.96 2.23
C ILE A 44 4.08 1.72 3.14
N HIS A 45 5.12 1.13 2.59
CA HIS A 45 6.36 0.85 3.31
C HIS A 45 7.54 1.29 2.45
N PRO A 46 7.94 2.56 2.52
CA PRO A 46 8.98 3.11 1.66
C PRO A 46 10.36 2.68 2.14
N TRP A 47 11.27 2.47 1.19
CA TRP A 47 12.68 2.20 1.44
C TRP A 47 13.53 3.33 0.86
N PRO A 48 13.83 4.40 1.64
CA PRO A 48 14.68 5.50 1.16
C PRO A 48 16.06 5.04 0.69
N GLU A 49 16.58 3.99 1.32
CA GLU A 49 17.83 3.30 0.98
C GLU A 49 17.82 2.74 -0.46
N LEU A 50 16.64 2.48 -1.04
CA LEU A 50 16.43 1.97 -2.39
C LEU A 50 15.92 3.06 -3.37
N GLY A 51 15.90 4.32 -2.93
CA GLY A 51 15.45 5.46 -3.74
C GLY A 51 13.98 5.84 -3.58
N ASP A 52 13.23 5.22 -2.65
CA ASP A 52 11.86 5.63 -2.37
C ASP A 52 11.82 6.98 -1.63
N PRO A 53 10.75 7.78 -1.80
CA PRO A 53 10.53 8.95 -0.97
C PRO A 53 10.30 8.55 0.51
N PRO A 54 10.71 9.39 1.47
CA PRO A 54 10.38 9.19 2.88
C PRO A 54 8.87 9.04 3.13
N LEU A 55 8.52 8.34 4.22
CA LEU A 55 7.13 8.05 4.59
C LEU A 55 6.27 9.31 4.68
N GLU A 56 6.78 10.40 5.27
CA GLU A 56 6.05 11.67 5.35
C GLU A 56 5.69 12.24 3.97
N LYS A 57 6.59 12.14 2.99
CA LYS A 57 6.30 12.58 1.61
C LYS A 57 5.24 11.69 0.97
N CYS A 58 5.24 10.39 1.25
CA CYS A 58 4.20 9.48 0.79
C CYS A 58 2.83 9.82 1.40
N LEU A 59 2.80 10.15 2.69
CA LEU A 59 1.57 10.53 3.41
C LEU A 59 1.01 11.86 2.90
N ALA A 60 1.87 12.86 2.67
CA ALA A 60 1.46 14.13 2.06
C ALA A 60 0.92 13.92 0.64
N ASP A 61 1.56 13.06 -0.16
CA ASP A 61 1.12 12.75 -1.52
C ASP A 61 -0.19 11.92 -1.54
N LEU A 62 -0.42 11.07 -0.53
CA LEU A 62 -1.67 10.34 -0.35
C LEU A 62 -2.87 11.28 -0.12
N ALA A 63 -2.65 12.35 0.65
CA ALA A 63 -3.64 13.41 0.87
C ALA A 63 -3.75 14.38 -0.32
N GLY A 64 -2.80 14.36 -1.25
CA GLY A 64 -2.70 15.30 -2.35
C GLY A 64 -2.76 14.62 -3.73
N PRO A 65 -1.82 14.95 -4.64
CA PRO A 65 -1.92 14.59 -6.06
C PRO A 65 -1.60 13.13 -6.40
N ARG A 66 -1.15 12.31 -5.43
CA ARG A 66 -0.82 10.88 -5.61
C ARG A 66 0.16 10.64 -6.77
N ARG A 67 1.22 11.44 -6.82
CA ARG A 67 2.27 11.39 -7.87
C ARG A 67 3.16 10.16 -7.73
N TRP A 68 3.41 9.68 -6.52
CA TRP A 68 4.39 8.62 -6.30
C TRP A 68 3.83 7.24 -6.69
N PRO A 69 4.61 6.42 -7.42
CA PRO A 69 4.20 5.07 -7.78
C PRO A 69 3.81 4.20 -6.57
N ILE A 70 4.53 4.35 -5.44
CA ILE A 70 4.24 3.60 -4.21
C ILE A 70 2.85 3.93 -3.64
N VAL A 71 2.47 5.21 -3.63
CA VAL A 71 1.15 5.67 -3.18
C VAL A 71 0.05 5.15 -4.11
N ARG A 72 0.24 5.29 -5.43
CA ARG A 72 -0.73 4.77 -6.43
C ARG A 72 -0.91 3.26 -6.38
N ARG A 73 0.16 2.51 -6.07
CA ARG A 73 0.07 1.06 -5.90
C ARG A 73 -0.66 0.69 -4.62
N ALA A 74 -0.39 1.38 -3.51
CA ALA A 74 -1.09 1.15 -2.26
C ALA A 74 -2.61 1.37 -2.40
N ILE A 75 -3.04 2.42 -3.10
CA ILE A 75 -4.47 2.66 -3.38
C ILE A 75 -5.07 1.54 -4.21
N ARG A 76 -4.38 1.09 -5.27
CA ARG A 76 -4.85 -0.07 -6.05
C ARG A 76 -4.97 -1.33 -5.21
N CYS A 77 -4.05 -1.57 -4.27
CA CYS A 77 -4.17 -2.68 -3.32
C CYS A 77 -5.43 -2.55 -2.47
N VAL A 78 -5.75 -1.35 -1.98
CA VAL A 78 -7.00 -1.08 -1.23
C VAL A 78 -8.22 -1.41 -2.09
N GLU A 79 -8.25 -0.96 -3.35
CA GLU A 79 -9.35 -1.23 -4.27
C GLU A 79 -9.53 -2.74 -4.52
N TYR A 80 -8.44 -3.47 -4.70
CA TYR A 80 -8.48 -4.93 -4.87
C TYR A 80 -8.95 -5.65 -3.62
N ASP A 81 -8.44 -5.28 -2.44
CA ASP A 81 -8.85 -5.87 -1.16
C ASP A 81 -10.33 -5.62 -0.88
N ARG A 82 -10.78 -4.37 -1.06
CA ARG A 82 -12.21 -4.01 -0.97
C ARG A 82 -13.04 -4.88 -1.90
N ALA A 83 -12.64 -4.97 -3.17
CA ALA A 83 -13.40 -5.73 -4.15
C ALA A 83 -13.51 -7.19 -3.72
N ALA A 84 -12.42 -7.81 -3.26
CA ALA A 84 -12.45 -9.20 -2.78
C ALA A 84 -13.41 -9.38 -1.58
N ARG A 85 -13.39 -8.46 -0.61
CA ARG A 85 -14.31 -8.48 0.54
C ARG A 85 -15.78 -8.34 0.15
N VAL A 86 -16.09 -7.49 -0.83
CA VAL A 86 -17.47 -7.32 -1.32
C VAL A 86 -18.02 -8.61 -1.92
N PHE A 87 -17.16 -9.43 -2.54
CA PHE A 87 -17.55 -10.74 -3.09
C PHE A 87 -17.36 -11.89 -2.10
N ASP A 88 -16.94 -11.62 -0.86
CA ASP A 88 -16.54 -12.63 0.15
C ASP A 88 -15.53 -13.67 -0.39
N GLU A 89 -14.65 -13.20 -1.29
CA GLU A 89 -13.65 -14.03 -1.95
C GLU A 89 -12.26 -13.73 -1.41
N SER A 90 -11.36 -14.72 -1.51
CA SER A 90 -9.94 -14.46 -1.35
C SER A 90 -9.44 -13.58 -2.50
N LEU A 91 -8.58 -12.60 -2.19
CA LEU A 91 -7.86 -11.79 -3.18
C LEU A 91 -7.32 -12.64 -4.32
N LEU A 92 -6.73 -13.80 -4.02
CA LEU A 92 -6.07 -14.69 -4.97
C LEU A 92 -7.01 -15.34 -5.99
N MET A 93 -8.30 -15.50 -5.67
CA MET A 93 -9.26 -16.11 -6.60
C MET A 93 -9.51 -15.21 -7.83
N LYS A 94 -9.56 -13.88 -7.61
CA LYS A 94 -9.77 -12.91 -8.69
C LYS A 94 -8.58 -12.78 -9.66
N TRP A 95 -7.37 -13.14 -9.22
CA TRP A 95 -6.16 -13.14 -10.06
C TRP A 95 -6.10 -14.33 -11.03
N LYS A 96 -6.66 -15.48 -10.66
CA LYS A 96 -6.73 -16.65 -11.57
C LYS A 96 -7.52 -16.37 -12.84
N CYS A 97 -8.57 -15.55 -12.77
CA CYS A 97 -9.41 -15.25 -13.93
C CYS A 97 -8.80 -14.17 -14.87
N ARG A 98 -7.93 -13.30 -14.35
CA ARG A 98 -7.28 -12.21 -15.12
C ARG A 98 -5.99 -12.60 -15.83
N SER A 99 -5.37 -13.72 -15.43
CA SER A 99 -4.16 -14.24 -16.10
C SER A 99 -4.46 -14.96 -17.42
N VAL A 100 -5.72 -15.27 -17.70
CA VAL A 100 -6.20 -15.87 -18.97
C VAL A 100 -6.56 -14.80 -20.02
N THR A 101 -6.52 -13.52 -19.66
CA THR A 101 -6.88 -12.39 -20.55
C THR A 101 -5.77 -11.36 -20.62
N ARG A 102 -4.55 -11.81 -20.94
CA ARG A 102 -3.55 -10.97 -21.60
C ARG A 102 -3.20 -11.64 -22.92
N PRO A 103 -3.35 -10.95 -24.07
CA PRO A 103 -2.86 -11.46 -25.35
C PRO A 103 -1.33 -11.62 -25.33
#